data_AF-E8R1Q2-F1
#
_entry.id   AF-E8R1Q2-F1
#
_cell.length_a   1.000
_cell.length_b   1.000
_cell.length_c   1.000
_cell.angle_alpha   90.00
_cell.angle_beta   90.00
_cell.angle_gamma   90.00
#
_symmetry.space_group_name_H-M   'P 1'
#
loop_
_entity.id
_entity.type
_entity.pdbx_description
1 polymer ?
#
loop_
_entity_poly.entity_id
_entity_poly.type
_entity_poly.pdbx_seq_one_letter_code
_entity_poly.pdbx_strand_id
1 'polypeptide(L)'
;MIEPTIICPSCKQVIKLTESLAAPLVEKTRVEYQKRLAELEAMMTRREAELESQREQLRREQTLIEERIAHEVDQRRKEIAEEENRRVRRQMAQDLESKQRDLVEALELLKKREAQLEEAKRAEAEFLRCQRDLEDARRELEVTVARRVAESLDRERERARREAEEALQLKVAEKDHLIATMQHQIEELKRRAERGSEQLRGEVLELQFEELLRSRFPGDAIEPVGKGEFGGDLLQRVFAGGSSVSRGTILWEFKRTKNWNDAWLPKLRQDQRAAQADLAVIVSQTLPKGVEGFEYIDQIWVVSPRLAAPLATILRHALVEVAQARLVHEDRQSKEALLYRYLTGPGFRHRFQALLEKFRDLQDDLDKEKKFMQKQWSKREKQLEIIDLNMSGLYGDLEGIVGRSLPEIEGLSLEDETDPSSKATPSLGGDGLNHAARHRLALED
;
A
#
# COMPACT_ATOMS: atom_id res chain seq x y z
N MET A 1 104.92 -106.55 43.71
CA MET A 1 105.38 -107.92 43.97
C MET A 1 105.34 -108.19 45.46
N ILE A 2 104.17 -108.63 45.93
CA ILE A 2 103.97 -109.36 47.19
C ILE A 2 103.26 -110.61 46.69
N GLU A 3 103.98 -111.73 46.58
CA GLU A 3 103.41 -112.98 46.09
C GLU A 3 102.49 -113.55 47.18
N PRO A 4 101.17 -113.66 46.94
CA PRO A 4 100.25 -114.16 47.95
C PRO A 4 100.56 -115.63 48.25
N THR A 5 100.79 -115.94 49.54
CA THR A 5 101.00 -117.31 50.02
C THR A 5 99.78 -117.82 50.76
N ILE A 6 99.31 -119.01 50.43
CA ILE A 6 98.23 -119.69 51.15
C ILE A 6 98.84 -120.81 52.00
N ILE A 7 98.44 -120.91 53.27
CA ILE A 7 98.87 -121.98 54.17
C ILE A 7 97.86 -123.12 54.07
N CYS A 8 98.31 -124.34 53.77
CA CYS A 8 97.44 -125.51 53.71
C CYS A 8 96.89 -125.83 55.12
N PRO A 9 95.56 -125.85 55.33
CA PRO A 9 94.97 -126.11 56.65
C PRO A 9 95.19 -127.55 57.15
N SER A 10 95.59 -128.49 56.28
CA SER A 10 95.76 -129.91 56.65
C SER A 10 97.21 -130.30 56.97
N CYS A 11 98.21 -129.70 56.32
CA CYS A 11 99.63 -130.04 56.54
C CYS A 11 100.53 -128.84 56.86
N LYS A 12 99.98 -127.63 57.02
CA LYS A 12 100.67 -126.37 57.36
C LYS A 12 101.82 -125.96 56.41
N GLN A 13 101.94 -126.60 55.24
CA GLN A 13 102.89 -126.21 54.20
C GLN A 13 102.52 -124.83 53.61
N VAL A 14 103.50 -123.94 53.47
CA VAL A 14 103.35 -122.63 52.84
C VAL A 14 103.42 -122.79 51.32
N ILE A 15 102.29 -122.59 50.63
CA ILE A 15 102.20 -122.71 49.17
C ILE A 15 102.27 -121.29 48.58
N LYS A 16 103.30 -121.05 47.75
CA LYS A 16 103.44 -119.80 46.99
C LYS A 16 102.54 -119.86 45.75
N LEU A 17 101.62 -118.90 45.59
CA LEU A 17 100.83 -118.78 44.36
C LEU A 17 101.73 -118.23 43.24
N THR A 18 102.45 -119.11 42.56
CA THR A 18 103.15 -118.79 41.31
C THR A 18 102.14 -118.56 40.18
N GLU A 19 102.49 -117.73 39.18
CA GLU A 19 101.69 -117.43 37.97
C GLU A 19 101.11 -118.68 37.28
N SER A 20 101.79 -119.83 37.41
CA SER A 20 101.35 -121.15 36.94
C SER A 20 100.07 -121.69 37.58
N LEU A 21 99.68 -121.25 38.78
CA LEU A 21 98.47 -121.70 39.49
C LEU A 21 97.27 -120.75 39.29
N ALA A 22 97.51 -119.48 38.95
CA ALA A 22 96.47 -118.46 38.78
C ALA A 22 95.99 -118.32 37.33
N ALA A 23 96.84 -118.56 36.32
CA ALA A 23 96.49 -118.43 34.90
C ALA A 23 95.26 -119.26 34.46
N PRO A 24 95.05 -120.51 34.91
CA PRO A 24 93.86 -121.28 34.52
C PRO A 24 92.55 -120.71 35.08
N LEU A 25 92.59 -120.09 36.26
CA LEU A 25 91.43 -119.46 36.91
C LEU A 25 91.07 -118.11 36.26
N VAL A 26 92.07 -117.33 35.84
CA VAL A 26 91.88 -116.07 35.12
C VAL A 26 91.34 -116.32 33.71
N GLU A 27 91.83 -117.35 33.01
CA GLU A 27 91.32 -117.69 31.67
C GLU A 27 89.87 -118.21 31.73
N LYS A 28 89.54 -119.03 32.74
CA LYS A 28 88.17 -119.50 32.95
C LYS A 28 87.20 -118.33 33.24
N THR A 29 87.60 -117.39 34.11
CA THR A 29 86.77 -116.21 34.38
C THR A 29 86.66 -115.31 33.15
N ARG A 30 87.74 -115.13 32.38
CA ARG A 30 87.72 -114.38 31.11
C ARG A 30 86.72 -114.96 30.10
N VAL A 31 86.71 -116.28 29.92
CA VAL A 31 85.75 -116.96 29.04
C VAL A 31 84.31 -116.82 29.56
N GLU A 32 84.09 -116.93 30.88
CA GLU A 32 82.77 -116.71 31.49
C GLU A 32 82.29 -115.25 31.32
N TYR A 33 83.17 -114.25 31.47
CA TYR A 33 82.84 -112.85 31.22
C TYR A 33 82.58 -112.57 29.74
N GLN A 34 83.35 -113.15 28.82
CA GLN A 34 83.11 -113.03 27.38
C GLN A 34 81.75 -113.63 27.00
N LYS A 35 81.37 -114.77 27.57
CA LYS A 35 80.03 -115.36 27.38
C LYS A 35 78.93 -114.45 27.90
N ARG A 36 79.07 -113.91 29.11
CA ARG A 36 78.09 -112.97 29.69
C ARG A 36 77.98 -111.68 28.89
N LEU A 37 79.09 -111.14 28.38
CA LEU A 37 79.07 -109.97 27.50
C LEU A 37 78.35 -110.28 26.19
N ALA A 38 78.64 -111.41 25.55
CA ALA A 38 77.95 -111.83 24.33
C ALA A 38 76.44 -112.08 24.56
N GLU A 39 76.06 -112.64 25.71
CA GLU A 39 74.66 -112.83 26.10
C GLU A 39 73.93 -111.49 26.32
N LEU A 40 74.59 -110.53 26.98
CA LEU A 40 74.05 -109.18 27.18
C LEU A 40 73.94 -108.41 25.86
N GLU A 41 74.96 -108.47 25.00
CA GLU A 41 74.92 -107.88 23.65
C GLU A 41 73.79 -108.50 22.81
N ALA A 42 73.60 -109.82 22.87
CA ALA A 42 72.48 -110.51 22.22
C ALA A 42 71.11 -110.12 22.80
N MET A 43 71.02 -109.85 24.10
CA MET A 43 69.80 -109.36 24.75
C MET A 43 69.48 -107.92 24.34
N MET A 44 70.49 -107.05 24.30
CA MET A 44 70.34 -105.64 23.92
C MET A 44 69.95 -105.50 22.46
N THR A 45 70.62 -106.22 21.55
CA THR A 45 70.27 -106.24 20.12
C THR A 45 68.85 -106.75 19.87
N ARG A 46 68.40 -107.79 20.59
CA ARG A 46 66.99 -108.24 20.54
C ARG A 46 66.03 -107.15 21.02
N ARG A 47 66.35 -106.45 22.10
CA ARG A 47 65.49 -105.38 22.65
C ARG A 47 65.45 -104.16 21.74
N GLU A 48 66.57 -103.80 21.14
CA GLU A 48 66.66 -102.73 20.14
C GLU A 48 65.84 -103.06 18.90
N ALA A 49 65.93 -104.29 18.39
CA ALA A 49 65.12 -104.76 17.27
C ALA A 49 63.61 -104.77 17.61
N GLU A 50 63.24 -105.18 18.83
CA GLU A 50 61.85 -105.13 19.30
C GLU A 50 61.33 -103.68 19.39
N LEU A 51 62.11 -102.77 19.98
CA LEU A 51 61.76 -101.35 20.08
C LEU A 51 61.66 -100.68 18.70
N GLU A 52 62.54 -101.04 17.76
CA GLU A 52 62.46 -100.51 16.40
C GLU A 52 61.21 -101.03 15.67
N SER A 53 60.86 -102.30 15.86
CA SER A 53 59.59 -102.86 15.34
C SER A 53 58.36 -102.17 15.92
N GLN A 54 58.37 -101.85 17.22
CA GLN A 54 57.29 -101.10 17.88
C GLN A 54 57.21 -99.65 17.39
N ARG A 55 58.36 -98.99 17.18
CA ARG A 55 58.40 -97.63 16.60
C ARG A 55 57.86 -97.62 15.18
N GLU A 56 58.19 -98.62 14.37
CA GLU A 56 57.62 -98.75 13.02
C GLU A 56 56.11 -98.98 13.05
N GLN A 57 55.62 -99.83 13.96
CA GLN A 57 54.18 -100.05 14.15
C GLN A 57 53.46 -98.76 14.55
N LEU A 58 53.98 -98.04 15.55
CA LEU A 58 53.41 -96.77 15.98
C LEU A 58 53.43 -95.71 14.86
N ARG A 59 54.50 -95.65 14.06
CA ARG A 59 54.55 -94.76 12.89
C ARG A 59 53.48 -95.11 11.87
N ARG A 60 53.27 -96.41 11.57
CA ARG A 60 52.21 -96.86 10.65
C ARG A 60 50.82 -96.53 11.18
N GLU A 61 50.60 -96.71 12.49
CA GLU A 61 49.33 -96.34 13.13
C GLU A 61 49.09 -94.84 13.11
N GLN A 62 50.13 -94.03 13.37
CA GLN A 62 50.06 -92.56 13.26
C GLN A 62 49.70 -92.12 11.84
N THR A 63 50.36 -92.66 10.81
CA THR A 63 50.04 -92.31 9.42
C THR A 63 48.61 -92.71 9.04
N LEU A 64 48.12 -93.86 9.50
CA LEU A 64 46.73 -94.29 9.24
C LEU A 64 45.71 -93.37 9.94
N ILE A 65 46.02 -92.92 11.16
CA ILE A 65 45.16 -91.97 11.89
C ILE A 65 45.18 -90.61 11.19
N GLU A 66 46.34 -90.12 10.76
CA GLU A 66 46.47 -88.87 10.01
C GLU A 66 45.70 -88.91 8.68
N GLU A 67 45.79 -90.01 7.93
CA GLU A 67 45.02 -90.22 6.70
C GLU A 67 43.52 -90.22 6.97
N ARG A 68 43.06 -90.89 8.04
CA ARG A 68 41.64 -90.91 8.42
C ARG A 68 41.14 -89.52 8.83
N ILE A 69 41.91 -88.78 9.62
CA ILE A 69 41.58 -87.41 10.02
C ILE A 69 41.55 -86.49 8.80
N ALA A 70 42.55 -86.59 7.91
CA ALA A 70 42.59 -85.80 6.68
C ALA A 70 41.35 -86.04 5.81
N HIS A 71 40.97 -87.30 5.63
CA HIS A 71 39.76 -87.67 4.90
C HIS A 71 38.48 -87.13 5.55
N GLU A 72 38.33 -87.25 6.87
CA GLU A 72 37.17 -86.72 7.61
C GLU A 72 37.10 -85.19 7.54
N VAL A 73 38.24 -84.50 7.68
CA VAL A 73 38.33 -83.04 7.54
C VAL A 73 37.95 -82.60 6.12
N ASP A 74 38.41 -83.31 5.09
CA ASP A 74 38.05 -82.99 3.69
C ASP A 74 36.56 -83.23 3.40
N GLN A 75 35.95 -84.27 3.97
CA GLN A 75 34.51 -84.48 3.88
C GLN A 75 33.73 -83.36 4.57
N ARG A 76 34.11 -83.00 5.81
CA ARG A 76 33.48 -81.88 6.54
C ARG A 76 33.65 -80.55 5.82
N ARG A 77 34.82 -80.28 5.23
CA ARG A 77 35.05 -79.07 4.41
C ARG A 77 34.12 -79.01 3.21
N LYS A 78 33.91 -80.13 2.52
CA LYS A 78 32.95 -80.21 1.39
C LYS A 78 31.52 -79.97 1.85
N GLU A 79 31.10 -80.60 2.95
CA GLU A 79 29.78 -80.39 3.54
C GLU A 79 29.54 -78.91 3.91
N ILE A 80 30.51 -78.29 4.60
CA ILE A 80 30.43 -76.88 5.00
C ILE A 80 30.37 -75.97 3.75
N ALA A 81 31.20 -76.22 2.74
CA ALA A 81 31.20 -75.44 1.51
C ALA A 81 29.87 -75.56 0.74
N GLU A 82 29.26 -76.75 0.72
CA GLU A 82 27.95 -76.96 0.10
C GLU A 82 26.83 -76.27 0.88
N GLU A 83 26.83 -76.37 2.21
CA GLU A 83 25.88 -75.68 3.09
C GLU A 83 25.96 -74.15 2.94
N GLU A 84 27.18 -73.60 2.94
CA GLU A 84 27.43 -72.18 2.74
C GLU A 84 26.97 -71.71 1.36
N ASN A 85 27.30 -72.46 0.30
CA ASN A 85 26.83 -72.15 -1.06
C ASN A 85 25.30 -72.21 -1.15
N ARG A 86 24.64 -73.18 -0.51
CA ARG A 86 23.17 -73.24 -0.41
C ARG A 86 22.60 -72.06 0.36
N ARG A 87 23.28 -71.58 1.41
CA ARG A 87 22.86 -70.40 2.18
C ARG A 87 23.00 -69.12 1.36
N VAL A 88 24.14 -68.92 0.71
CA VAL A 88 24.40 -67.77 -0.18
C VAL A 88 23.39 -67.76 -1.32
N ARG A 89 23.12 -68.89 -1.97
CA ARG A 89 22.10 -68.98 -3.03
C ARG A 89 20.69 -68.63 -2.54
N ARG A 90 20.32 -69.05 -1.32
CA ARG A 90 19.03 -68.70 -0.72
C ARG A 90 18.93 -67.20 -0.43
N GLN A 91 19.97 -66.60 0.13
CA GLN A 91 20.02 -65.15 0.38
C GLN A 91 19.97 -64.36 -0.94
N MET A 92 20.75 -64.76 -1.94
CA MET A 92 20.70 -64.14 -3.27
C MET A 92 19.32 -64.26 -3.92
N ALA A 93 18.64 -65.41 -3.79
CA ALA A 93 17.29 -65.57 -4.30
C ALA A 93 16.29 -64.64 -3.58
N GLN A 94 16.37 -64.55 -2.25
CA GLN A 94 15.54 -63.63 -1.46
C GLN A 94 15.80 -62.16 -1.82
N ASP A 95 17.05 -61.77 -2.00
CA ASP A 95 17.44 -60.42 -2.40
C ASP A 95 16.97 -60.08 -3.83
N LEU A 96 16.96 -61.06 -4.73
CA LEU A 96 16.42 -60.88 -6.07
C LEU A 96 14.90 -60.75 -6.05
N GLU A 97 14.22 -61.55 -5.24
CA GLU A 97 12.75 -61.47 -5.06
C GLU A 97 12.31 -60.17 -4.39
N SER A 98 13.08 -59.64 -3.42
CA SER A 98 12.79 -58.33 -2.83
C SER A 98 13.00 -57.22 -3.86
N LYS A 99 14.14 -57.21 -4.57
CA LYS A 99 14.41 -56.22 -5.63
C LYS A 99 13.40 -56.28 -6.77
N GLN A 100 12.92 -57.48 -7.13
CA GLN A 100 11.86 -57.62 -8.14
C GLN A 100 10.54 -57.02 -7.66
N ARG A 101 10.17 -57.21 -6.39
CA ARG A 101 8.98 -56.56 -5.80
C ARG A 101 9.12 -55.04 -5.79
N ASP A 102 10.26 -54.53 -5.32
CA ASP A 102 10.54 -53.09 -5.30
C ASP A 102 10.48 -52.47 -6.71
N LEU A 103 11.00 -53.19 -7.72
CA LEU A 103 10.93 -52.75 -9.12
C LEU A 103 9.49 -52.68 -9.63
N VAL A 104 8.65 -53.67 -9.30
CA VAL A 104 7.24 -53.68 -9.69
C VAL A 104 6.49 -52.53 -9.01
N GLU A 105 6.69 -52.33 -7.70
CA GLU A 105 6.08 -51.22 -6.97
C GLU A 105 6.51 -49.86 -7.51
N ALA A 106 7.81 -49.69 -7.84
CA ALA A 106 8.33 -48.48 -8.44
C ALA A 106 7.73 -48.22 -9.83
N LEU A 107 7.57 -49.25 -10.66
CA LEU A 107 6.93 -49.13 -11.98
C LEU A 107 5.45 -48.78 -11.86
N GLU A 108 4.73 -49.34 -10.89
CA GLU A 108 3.33 -48.97 -10.62
C GLU A 108 3.20 -47.52 -10.14
N LEU A 109 4.10 -47.07 -9.26
CA LEU A 109 4.14 -45.69 -8.80
C LEU A 109 4.43 -44.72 -9.95
N LEU A 110 5.38 -45.07 -10.83
CA LEU A 110 5.68 -44.28 -12.02
C LEU A 110 4.47 -44.18 -12.96
N LYS A 111 3.78 -45.29 -13.24
CA LYS A 111 2.54 -45.28 -14.04
C LYS A 111 1.46 -44.39 -13.43
N LYS A 112 1.28 -44.45 -12.10
CA LYS A 112 0.33 -43.58 -11.40
C LYS A 112 0.71 -42.11 -11.54
N ARG A 113 1.99 -41.76 -11.38
CA ARG A 113 2.46 -40.38 -11.53
C ARG A 113 2.37 -39.89 -12.97
N GLU A 114 2.66 -40.72 -13.96
CA GLU A 114 2.48 -40.38 -15.38
C GLU A 114 1.01 -40.10 -15.70
N ALA A 115 0.09 -40.92 -15.21
CA ALA A 115 -1.34 -40.69 -15.35
C ALA A 115 -1.79 -39.37 -14.70
N GLN A 116 -1.32 -39.09 -13.48
CA GLN A 116 -1.60 -37.82 -12.78
C GLN A 116 -1.01 -36.61 -13.52
N LEU A 117 0.19 -36.74 -14.10
CA LEU A 117 0.81 -35.67 -14.89
C LEU A 117 0.03 -35.39 -16.17
N GLU A 118 -0.45 -36.42 -16.87
CA GLU A 118 -1.27 -36.23 -18.06
C GLU A 118 -2.65 -35.64 -17.73
N GLU A 119 -3.26 -36.04 -16.62
CA GLU A 119 -4.50 -35.43 -16.13
C GLU A 119 -4.28 -33.95 -15.78
N ALA A 120 -3.20 -33.62 -15.07
CA ALA A 120 -2.85 -32.24 -14.75
C ALA A 120 -2.60 -31.38 -15.99
N LYS A 121 -1.88 -31.90 -17.00
CA LYS A 121 -1.65 -31.20 -18.28
C LYS A 121 -2.96 -30.97 -19.05
N ARG A 122 -3.89 -31.94 -19.02
CA ARG A 122 -5.22 -31.77 -19.64
C ARG A 122 -6.03 -30.70 -18.92
N ALA A 123 -6.05 -30.73 -17.59
CA ALA A 123 -6.72 -29.71 -16.79
C ALA A 123 -6.13 -28.31 -17.02
N GLU A 124 -4.81 -28.18 -17.14
CA GLU A 124 -4.14 -26.92 -17.48
C GLU A 124 -4.51 -26.43 -18.88
N ALA A 125 -4.52 -27.33 -19.87
CA ALA A 125 -4.92 -26.99 -21.24
C ALA A 125 -6.40 -26.56 -21.33
N GLU A 126 -7.29 -27.23 -20.60
CA GLU A 126 -8.71 -26.87 -20.49
C GLU A 126 -8.89 -25.52 -19.77
N PHE A 127 -8.18 -25.30 -18.68
CA PHE A 127 -8.19 -24.02 -17.96
C PHE A 127 -7.76 -22.86 -18.86
N LEU A 128 -6.67 -23.01 -19.61
CA LEU A 128 -6.20 -22.00 -20.56
C LEU A 128 -7.19 -21.75 -21.71
N ARG A 129 -7.89 -22.79 -22.18
CA ARG A 129 -8.96 -22.64 -23.18
C ARG A 129 -10.14 -21.87 -22.60
N CYS A 130 -10.66 -22.29 -21.46
CA CYS A 130 -11.74 -21.61 -20.75
C CYS A 130 -11.39 -20.15 -20.45
N GLN A 131 -10.15 -19.86 -20.07
CA GLN A 131 -9.69 -18.49 -19.85
C GLN A 131 -9.75 -17.64 -21.11
N ARG A 132 -9.28 -18.17 -22.25
CA ARG A 132 -9.36 -17.46 -23.55
C ARG A 132 -10.81 -17.22 -23.96
N ASP A 133 -11.66 -18.23 -23.84
CA ASP A 133 -13.08 -18.14 -24.18
C ASP A 133 -13.79 -17.08 -23.31
N LEU A 134 -13.45 -17.00 -22.02
CA LEU A 134 -13.97 -15.96 -21.12
C LEU A 134 -13.47 -14.56 -21.48
N GLU A 135 -12.18 -14.43 -21.85
CA GLU A 135 -11.62 -13.15 -22.29
C GLU A 135 -12.26 -12.66 -23.60
N ASP A 136 -12.48 -13.55 -24.56
CA ASP A 136 -13.13 -13.22 -25.82
C ASP A 136 -14.61 -12.89 -25.63
N ALA A 137 -15.34 -13.67 -24.82
CA ALA A 137 -16.72 -13.36 -24.46
C ALA A 137 -16.85 -12.01 -23.73
N ARG A 138 -15.89 -11.67 -22.86
CA ARG A 138 -15.84 -10.37 -22.19
C ARG A 138 -15.62 -9.24 -23.19
N ARG A 139 -14.68 -9.39 -24.13
CA ARG A 139 -14.45 -8.38 -25.19
C ARG A 139 -15.68 -8.18 -26.07
N GLU A 140 -16.33 -9.27 -26.47
CA GLU A 140 -17.56 -9.20 -27.26
C GLU A 140 -18.70 -8.51 -26.50
N LEU A 141 -18.83 -8.79 -25.20
CA LEU A 141 -19.81 -8.10 -24.34
C LEU A 141 -19.49 -6.61 -24.22
N GLU A 142 -18.24 -6.23 -23.98
CA GLU A 142 -17.81 -4.83 -23.90
C GLU A 142 -18.11 -4.08 -25.20
N VAL A 143 -17.82 -4.68 -26.37
CA VAL A 143 -18.15 -4.12 -27.69
C VAL A 143 -19.66 -4.01 -27.89
N THR A 144 -20.43 -5.02 -27.50
CA THR A 144 -21.89 -5.03 -27.64
C THR A 144 -22.55 -3.98 -26.75
N VAL A 145 -22.08 -3.84 -25.51
CA VAL A 145 -22.53 -2.80 -24.57
C VAL A 145 -22.17 -1.42 -25.11
N ALA A 146 -20.93 -1.20 -25.56
CA ALA A 146 -20.51 0.07 -26.14
C ALA A 146 -21.36 0.44 -27.35
N ARG A 147 -21.65 -0.52 -28.24
CA ARG A 147 -22.54 -0.32 -29.40
C ARG A 147 -23.96 0.01 -28.98
N ARG A 148 -24.54 -0.71 -28.01
CA ARG A 148 -25.89 -0.41 -27.49
C ARG A 148 -25.96 0.97 -26.84
N VAL A 149 -24.92 1.36 -26.10
CA VAL A 149 -24.82 2.68 -25.49
C VAL A 149 -24.72 3.76 -26.57
N ALA A 150 -23.88 3.59 -27.58
CA ALA A 150 -23.78 4.51 -28.71
C ALA A 150 -25.13 4.65 -29.46
N GLU A 151 -25.77 3.53 -29.80
CA GLU A 151 -27.10 3.53 -30.44
C GLU A 151 -28.16 4.20 -29.54
N SER A 152 -28.10 4.02 -28.22
CA SER A 152 -29.02 4.69 -27.29
C SER A 152 -28.75 6.20 -27.21
N LEU A 153 -27.48 6.62 -27.18
CA LEU A 153 -27.09 8.02 -27.16
C LEU A 153 -27.48 8.72 -28.46
N ASP A 154 -27.32 8.06 -29.61
CA ASP A 154 -27.72 8.63 -30.90
C ASP A 154 -29.24 8.75 -31.01
N ARG A 155 -30.02 7.77 -30.50
CA ARG A 155 -31.47 7.89 -30.39
C ARG A 155 -31.91 9.04 -29.49
N GLU A 156 -31.28 9.20 -28.32
CA GLU A 156 -31.56 10.32 -27.41
C GLU A 156 -31.15 11.67 -28.04
N ARG A 157 -30.02 11.74 -28.76
CA ARG A 157 -29.60 12.94 -29.50
C ARG A 157 -30.56 13.29 -30.62
N GLU A 158 -31.04 12.32 -31.39
CA GLU A 158 -32.05 12.55 -32.41
C GLU A 158 -33.37 13.00 -31.81
N ARG A 159 -33.81 12.38 -30.70
CA ARG A 159 -35.01 12.80 -29.97
C ARG A 159 -34.86 14.23 -29.45
N ALA A 160 -33.75 14.56 -28.78
CA ALA A 160 -33.47 15.91 -28.30
C ALA A 160 -33.38 16.93 -29.44
N ARG A 161 -32.80 16.56 -30.61
CA ARG A 161 -32.81 17.41 -31.81
C ARG A 161 -34.22 17.65 -32.32
N ARG A 162 -35.05 16.61 -32.44
CA ARG A 162 -36.44 16.74 -32.89
C ARG A 162 -37.25 17.59 -31.92
N GLU A 163 -37.14 17.35 -30.62
CA GLU A 163 -37.81 18.18 -29.60
C GLU A 163 -37.36 19.64 -29.66
N ALA A 164 -36.07 19.90 -29.89
CA ALA A 164 -35.55 21.25 -30.07
C ALA A 164 -36.04 21.90 -31.38
N GLU A 165 -36.07 21.15 -32.48
CA GLU A 165 -36.60 21.61 -33.77
C GLU A 165 -38.10 21.87 -33.70
N GLU A 166 -38.87 20.99 -33.07
CA GLU A 166 -40.32 21.16 -32.84
C GLU A 166 -40.57 22.37 -31.94
N ALA A 167 -39.84 22.53 -30.83
CA ALA A 167 -39.95 23.70 -29.96
C ALA A 167 -39.56 25.00 -30.67
N LEU A 168 -38.54 24.95 -31.55
CA LEU A 168 -38.13 26.10 -32.35
C LEU A 168 -39.17 26.40 -33.44
N GLN A 169 -39.69 25.39 -34.14
CA GLN A 169 -40.76 25.52 -35.12
C GLN A 169 -42.01 26.10 -34.49
N LEU A 170 -42.38 25.67 -33.28
CA LEU A 170 -43.52 26.21 -32.55
C LEU A 170 -43.30 27.69 -32.20
N LYS A 171 -42.10 28.05 -31.71
CA LYS A 171 -41.71 29.45 -31.48
C LYS A 171 -41.65 30.28 -32.76
N VAL A 172 -41.21 29.70 -33.87
CA VAL A 172 -41.17 30.36 -35.18
C VAL A 172 -42.59 30.56 -35.69
N ALA A 173 -43.46 29.55 -35.61
CA ALA A 173 -44.87 29.68 -35.99
C ALA A 173 -45.62 30.69 -35.10
N GLU A 174 -45.38 30.71 -33.79
CA GLU A 174 -45.89 31.74 -32.88
C GLU A 174 -45.38 33.12 -33.29
N LYS A 175 -44.08 33.25 -33.60
CA LYS A 175 -43.50 34.51 -34.07
C LYS A 175 -43.98 34.90 -35.45
N ASP A 176 -44.22 33.97 -36.37
CA ASP A 176 -44.74 34.24 -37.71
C ASP A 176 -46.20 34.65 -37.63
N HIS A 177 -46.99 34.04 -36.74
CA HIS A 177 -48.34 34.50 -36.43
C HIS A 177 -48.31 35.88 -35.78
N LEU A 178 -47.38 36.13 -34.85
CA LEU A 178 -47.18 37.45 -34.24
C LEU A 178 -46.73 38.48 -35.29
N ILE A 179 -45.83 38.11 -36.20
CA ILE A 179 -45.33 38.95 -37.30
C ILE A 179 -46.45 39.19 -38.29
N ALA A 180 -47.30 38.23 -38.64
CA ALA A 180 -48.45 38.44 -39.51
C ALA A 180 -49.48 39.36 -38.85
N THR A 181 -49.73 39.18 -37.55
CA THR A 181 -50.60 40.07 -36.76
C THR A 181 -50.01 41.46 -36.66
N MET A 182 -48.70 41.56 -36.40
CA MET A 182 -47.95 42.81 -36.36
C MET A 182 -47.81 43.42 -37.73
N GLN A 183 -47.72 42.67 -38.82
CA GLN A 183 -47.69 43.17 -40.20
C GLN A 183 -49.07 43.71 -40.56
N HIS A 184 -50.15 43.05 -40.15
CA HIS A 184 -51.50 43.59 -40.30
C HIS A 184 -51.69 44.87 -39.48
N GLN A 185 -51.20 44.87 -38.23
CA GLN A 185 -51.17 46.07 -37.39
C GLN A 185 -50.19 47.13 -37.93
N ILE A 186 -49.11 46.76 -38.62
CA ILE A 186 -48.13 47.66 -39.25
C ILE A 186 -48.68 48.17 -40.58
N GLU A 187 -49.55 47.46 -41.27
CA GLU A 187 -50.25 47.94 -42.46
C GLU A 187 -51.37 48.93 -42.02
N GLU A 188 -52.08 48.62 -40.94
CA GLU A 188 -53.00 49.55 -40.25
C GLU A 188 -52.27 50.74 -39.62
N LEU A 189 -51.09 50.52 -39.03
CA LEU A 189 -50.24 51.55 -38.45
C LEU A 189 -49.46 52.30 -39.51
N LYS A 190 -49.08 51.75 -40.68
CA LYS A 190 -48.52 52.49 -41.83
C LYS A 190 -49.53 53.49 -42.34
N ARG A 191 -50.81 53.09 -42.36
CA ARG A 191 -51.94 54.01 -42.57
C ARG A 191 -52.09 55.07 -41.47
N ARG A 192 -51.55 54.86 -40.27
CA ARG A 192 -51.47 55.84 -39.18
C ARG A 192 -50.09 56.53 -39.03
N ALA A 193 -49.03 56.03 -39.66
CA ALA A 193 -47.61 56.34 -39.45
C ALA A 193 -46.92 56.97 -40.67
N GLU A 194 -47.69 57.36 -41.69
CA GLU A 194 -47.38 58.62 -42.40
C GLU A 194 -47.47 59.83 -41.43
N ARG A 195 -48.02 59.63 -40.21
CA ARG A 195 -47.92 60.56 -39.08
C ARG A 195 -47.12 59.93 -37.94
N GLY A 196 -45.84 60.31 -37.83
CA GLY A 196 -45.18 60.39 -36.52
C GLY A 196 -43.95 59.52 -36.34
N SER A 197 -42.80 60.09 -36.69
CA SER A 197 -41.46 59.72 -36.23
C SER A 197 -41.40 59.60 -34.69
N GLU A 198 -41.03 58.42 -34.17
CA GLU A 198 -40.80 58.18 -32.73
C GLU A 198 -39.36 57.75 -32.36
N GLN A 199 -38.39 57.88 -33.27
CA GLN A 199 -36.96 57.78 -32.89
C GLN A 199 -36.33 59.14 -32.54
N LEU A 200 -36.88 60.27 -33.03
CA LEU A 200 -36.40 61.63 -32.73
C LEU A 200 -36.93 62.22 -31.40
N ARG A 201 -37.72 61.47 -30.60
CA ARG A 201 -38.36 61.98 -29.37
C ARG A 201 -37.67 61.58 -28.05
N GLY A 202 -36.67 60.69 -28.09
CA GLY A 202 -35.90 60.29 -26.91
C GLY A 202 -34.81 61.30 -26.54
N GLU A 203 -34.09 61.79 -27.56
CA GLU A 203 -32.93 62.68 -27.39
C GLU A 203 -33.34 64.12 -27.04
N VAL A 204 -34.59 64.51 -27.32
CA VAL A 204 -35.08 65.88 -27.05
C VAL A 204 -35.16 66.18 -25.55
N LEU A 205 -35.46 65.21 -24.68
CA LEU A 205 -35.56 65.49 -23.24
C LEU A 205 -34.19 65.66 -22.58
N GLU A 206 -33.21 64.84 -22.98
CA GLU A 206 -31.81 64.94 -22.53
C GLU A 206 -31.23 66.29 -22.97
N LEU A 207 -31.41 66.66 -24.24
CA LEU A 207 -30.99 67.95 -24.79
C LEU A 207 -31.70 69.14 -24.10
N GLN A 208 -33.00 69.03 -23.83
CA GLN A 208 -33.75 70.07 -23.13
C GLN A 208 -33.28 70.24 -21.68
N PHE A 209 -32.96 69.15 -20.99
CA PHE A 209 -32.49 69.23 -19.61
C PHE A 209 -31.04 69.72 -19.53
N GLU A 210 -30.19 69.32 -20.48
CA GLU A 210 -28.84 69.86 -20.66
C GLU A 210 -28.88 71.38 -20.88
N GLU A 211 -29.74 71.86 -21.78
CA GLU A 211 -29.93 73.29 -22.04
C GLU A 211 -30.51 74.03 -20.82
N LEU A 212 -31.43 73.39 -20.08
CA LEU A 212 -31.98 73.93 -18.84
C LEU A 212 -30.90 74.07 -17.75
N LEU A 213 -30.03 73.08 -17.58
CA LEU A 213 -28.93 73.16 -16.62
C LEU A 213 -27.89 74.22 -17.05
N ARG A 214 -27.54 74.30 -18.34
CA ARG A 214 -26.59 75.30 -18.86
C ARG A 214 -27.10 76.73 -18.70
N SER A 215 -28.39 76.96 -18.97
CA SER A 215 -29.01 78.27 -18.80
C SER A 215 -29.13 78.66 -17.33
N ARG A 216 -29.41 77.71 -16.43
CA ARG A 216 -29.56 77.96 -14.99
C ARG A 216 -28.22 78.10 -14.24
N PHE A 217 -27.20 77.37 -14.68
CA PHE A 217 -25.87 77.36 -14.05
C PHE A 217 -24.76 77.61 -15.08
N PRO A 218 -24.59 78.85 -15.58
CA PRO A 218 -23.59 79.15 -16.62
C PRO A 218 -22.13 78.91 -16.22
N GLY A 219 -21.85 78.83 -14.91
CA GLY A 219 -20.51 78.55 -14.39
C GLY A 219 -20.18 77.07 -14.22
N ASP A 220 -21.15 76.17 -14.37
CA ASP A 220 -20.95 74.74 -14.21
C ASP A 220 -20.58 74.08 -15.56
N ALA A 221 -19.76 73.03 -15.55
CA ALA A 221 -19.46 72.27 -16.76
C ALA A 221 -20.42 71.08 -16.88
N ILE A 222 -21.17 71.01 -17.98
CA ILE A 222 -22.16 69.96 -18.24
C ILE A 222 -21.71 69.15 -19.45
N GLU A 223 -21.29 67.92 -19.17
CA GLU A 223 -20.66 66.99 -20.12
C GLU A 223 -21.62 65.80 -20.38
N PRO A 224 -22.02 65.54 -21.63
CA PRO A 224 -22.75 64.32 -21.97
C PRO A 224 -21.84 63.12 -21.89
N VAL A 225 -22.32 62.02 -21.30
CA VAL A 225 -21.58 60.76 -21.25
C VAL A 225 -21.99 59.90 -22.44
N GLY A 226 -21.01 59.39 -23.19
CA GLY A 226 -21.25 58.62 -24.42
C GLY A 226 -21.97 57.30 -24.16
N LYS A 227 -22.95 56.96 -25.02
CA LYS A 227 -23.64 55.66 -25.00
C LYS A 227 -22.63 54.51 -25.14
N GLY A 228 -22.43 53.74 -24.06
CA GLY A 228 -21.58 52.53 -24.08
C GLY A 228 -20.44 52.53 -23.06
N GLU A 229 -20.20 53.64 -22.35
CA GLU A 229 -19.30 53.68 -21.20
C GLU A 229 -20.12 53.70 -19.90
N PHE A 230 -19.58 53.13 -18.82
CA PHE A 230 -20.26 52.99 -17.52
C PHE A 230 -20.42 54.33 -16.79
N GLY A 231 -21.23 55.22 -17.33
CA GLY A 231 -21.59 56.49 -16.74
C GLY A 231 -23.00 56.86 -17.15
N GLY A 232 -23.76 57.44 -16.22
CA GLY A 232 -25.10 57.90 -16.49
C GLY A 232 -25.16 59.03 -17.52
N ASP A 233 -26.35 59.42 -17.93
CA ASP A 233 -26.57 60.24 -19.13
C ASP A 233 -25.86 61.62 -19.16
N LEU A 234 -25.81 62.35 -18.03
CA LEU A 234 -25.17 63.67 -17.96
C LEU A 234 -24.29 63.80 -16.70
N LEU A 235 -23.09 64.38 -16.85
CA LEU A 235 -22.22 64.73 -15.74
C LEU A 235 -22.15 66.25 -15.58
N GLN A 236 -22.52 66.76 -14.40
CA GLN A 236 -22.42 68.17 -14.05
C GLN A 236 -21.28 68.37 -13.04
N ARG A 237 -20.25 69.14 -13.43
CA ARG A 237 -19.20 69.60 -12.52
C ARG A 237 -19.54 71.00 -12.02
N VAL A 238 -19.65 71.15 -10.70
CA VAL A 238 -20.08 72.37 -10.05
C VAL A 238 -18.88 73.26 -9.75
N PHE A 239 -18.93 74.52 -10.18
CA PHE A 239 -17.89 75.52 -9.84
C PHE A 239 -18.48 76.68 -9.04
N ALA A 240 -17.71 77.22 -8.10
CA ALA A 240 -18.10 78.38 -7.31
C ALA A 240 -17.30 79.62 -7.75
N GLY A 241 -18.00 80.67 -8.19
CA GLY A 241 -17.45 82.04 -8.32
C GLY A 241 -16.15 82.17 -9.12
N GLY A 242 -16.13 81.74 -10.39
CA GLY A 242 -14.98 81.92 -11.30
C GLY A 242 -13.74 81.07 -10.98
N SER A 243 -13.81 80.20 -9.97
CA SER A 243 -12.76 79.22 -9.65
C SER A 243 -12.63 78.15 -10.73
N SER A 244 -11.39 77.79 -11.10
CA SER A 244 -11.09 76.66 -11.99
C SER A 244 -11.15 75.30 -11.29
N VAL A 245 -11.25 75.28 -9.96
CA VAL A 245 -11.38 74.05 -9.16
C VAL A 245 -12.84 73.70 -8.95
N SER A 246 -13.21 72.47 -9.37
CA SER A 246 -14.55 71.90 -9.15
C SER A 246 -14.82 71.71 -7.65
N ARG A 247 -16.01 72.10 -7.20
CA ARG A 247 -16.49 71.95 -5.82
C ARG A 247 -17.27 70.66 -5.60
N GLY A 248 -17.57 69.94 -6.66
CA GLY A 248 -18.21 68.65 -6.62
C GLY A 248 -18.81 68.27 -7.97
N THR A 249 -19.28 67.05 -8.06
CA THR A 249 -19.78 66.44 -9.29
C THR A 249 -21.12 65.75 -9.07
N ILE A 250 -22.07 65.99 -9.98
CA ILE A 250 -23.41 65.40 -9.95
C ILE A 250 -23.57 64.56 -11.21
N LEU A 251 -23.87 63.28 -11.03
CA LEU A 251 -24.23 62.37 -12.11
C LEU A 251 -25.75 62.32 -12.25
N TRP A 252 -26.24 62.53 -13.46
CA TRP A 252 -27.66 62.55 -13.80
C TRP A 252 -28.00 61.38 -14.73
N GLU A 253 -29.06 60.66 -14.39
CA GLU A 253 -29.60 59.55 -15.17
C GLU A 253 -31.09 59.80 -15.47
N PHE A 254 -31.49 59.72 -16.73
CA PHE A 254 -32.87 59.88 -17.17
C PHE A 254 -33.52 58.52 -17.41
N LYS A 255 -34.68 58.32 -16.79
CA LYS A 255 -35.49 57.11 -16.98
C LYS A 255 -36.89 57.47 -17.45
N ARG A 256 -37.17 57.13 -18.70
CA ARG A 256 -38.50 57.28 -19.32
C ARG A 256 -39.15 55.92 -19.49
N THR A 257 -39.60 55.36 -18.39
CA THR A 257 -40.26 54.05 -18.32
C THR A 257 -41.64 54.20 -17.69
N LYS A 258 -42.53 53.25 -17.95
CA LYS A 258 -43.88 53.22 -17.37
C LYS A 258 -43.93 52.61 -15.96
N ASN A 259 -42.93 51.82 -15.62
CA ASN A 259 -42.81 51.15 -14.32
C ASN A 259 -41.44 51.48 -13.74
N TRP A 260 -41.40 51.80 -12.45
CA TRP A 260 -40.16 51.94 -11.69
C TRP A 260 -39.48 50.58 -11.49
N ASN A 261 -38.14 50.56 -11.56
CA ASN A 261 -37.35 49.37 -11.25
C ASN A 261 -36.27 49.71 -10.22
N ASP A 262 -36.32 49.04 -9.08
CA ASP A 262 -35.37 49.24 -7.98
C ASP A 262 -33.93 48.86 -8.36
N ALA A 263 -33.74 48.05 -9.41
CA ALA A 263 -32.42 47.70 -9.95
C ALA A 263 -31.65 48.88 -10.57
N TRP A 264 -32.30 50.03 -10.81
CA TRP A 264 -31.60 51.24 -11.27
C TRP A 264 -30.73 51.86 -10.19
N LEU A 265 -31.13 51.75 -8.92
CA LEU A 265 -30.38 52.28 -7.79
C LEU A 265 -28.98 51.64 -7.66
N PRO A 266 -28.81 50.31 -7.61
CA PRO A 266 -27.48 49.70 -7.52
C PRO A 266 -26.64 49.94 -8.78
N LYS A 267 -27.27 50.00 -9.97
CA LYS A 267 -26.57 50.29 -11.23
C LYS A 267 -26.01 51.71 -11.22
N LEU A 268 -26.83 52.72 -10.94
CA LEU A 268 -26.36 54.10 -10.91
C LEU A 268 -25.33 54.33 -9.81
N ARG A 269 -25.41 53.60 -8.69
CA ARG A 269 -24.36 53.65 -7.65
C ARG A 269 -23.02 53.12 -8.14
N GLN A 270 -23.02 52.13 -9.03
CA GLN A 270 -21.81 51.66 -9.70
C GLN A 270 -21.29 52.70 -10.69
N ASP A 271 -22.17 53.29 -11.47
CA ASP A 271 -21.84 54.34 -12.44
C ASP A 271 -21.32 55.61 -11.74
N GLN A 272 -21.87 55.97 -10.57
CA GLN A 272 -21.38 57.04 -9.71
C GLN A 272 -19.93 56.80 -9.28
N ARG A 273 -19.59 55.57 -8.88
CA ARG A 273 -18.21 55.20 -8.51
C ARG A 273 -17.27 55.25 -9.71
N ALA A 274 -17.73 54.80 -10.87
CA ALA A 274 -16.94 54.81 -12.10
C ALA A 274 -16.66 56.25 -12.58
N ALA A 275 -17.67 57.12 -12.53
CA ALA A 275 -17.57 58.53 -12.89
C ALA A 275 -16.93 59.41 -11.78
N GLN A 276 -16.58 58.83 -10.63
CA GLN A 276 -16.11 59.53 -9.43
C GLN A 276 -17.01 60.70 -9.02
N ALA A 277 -18.33 60.52 -9.18
CA ALA A 277 -19.32 61.56 -8.91
C ALA A 277 -19.66 61.66 -7.41
N ASP A 278 -19.68 62.86 -6.85
CA ASP A 278 -20.02 63.08 -5.43
C ASP A 278 -21.49 62.79 -5.12
N LEU A 279 -22.38 63.13 -6.06
CA LEU A 279 -23.82 62.90 -5.96
C LEU A 279 -24.34 62.21 -7.22
N ALA A 280 -25.40 61.42 -7.07
CA ALA A 280 -26.11 60.77 -8.17
C ALA A 280 -27.60 61.04 -8.10
N VAL A 281 -28.22 61.32 -9.25
CA VAL A 281 -29.62 61.71 -9.38
C VAL A 281 -30.29 60.95 -10.53
N ILE A 282 -31.42 60.30 -10.24
CA ILE A 282 -32.31 59.69 -11.22
C ILE A 282 -33.48 60.64 -11.45
N VAL A 283 -33.63 61.11 -12.69
CA VAL A 283 -34.79 61.85 -13.16
C VAL A 283 -35.73 60.86 -13.84
N SER A 284 -36.85 60.52 -13.18
CA SER A 284 -37.80 59.52 -13.68
C SER A 284 -39.23 60.05 -13.74
N GLN A 285 -39.93 59.76 -14.83
CA GLN A 285 -41.36 60.09 -14.96
C GLN A 285 -42.24 59.25 -14.02
N THR A 286 -41.81 58.02 -13.71
CA THR A 286 -42.52 57.12 -12.81
C THR A 286 -41.68 56.91 -11.57
N LEU A 287 -42.18 57.38 -10.44
CA LEU A 287 -41.48 57.32 -9.16
C LEU A 287 -41.81 56.03 -8.39
N PRO A 288 -40.97 55.61 -7.43
CA PRO A 288 -41.29 54.51 -6.53
C PRO A 288 -42.55 54.80 -5.70
N LYS A 289 -43.18 53.73 -5.19
CA LYS A 289 -44.42 53.84 -4.41
C LYS A 289 -44.19 54.68 -3.15
N GLY A 290 -44.99 55.73 -2.96
CA GLY A 290 -44.90 56.64 -1.80
C GLY A 290 -44.17 57.95 -2.08
N VAL A 291 -43.61 58.14 -3.29
CA VAL A 291 -42.85 59.34 -3.66
C VAL A 291 -43.64 60.18 -4.65
N GLU A 292 -44.05 61.38 -4.24
CA GLU A 292 -44.81 62.30 -5.11
C GLU A 292 -43.92 63.34 -5.80
N GLY A 293 -42.74 63.64 -5.26
CA GLY A 293 -41.90 64.76 -5.70
C GLY A 293 -40.45 64.38 -5.97
N PHE A 294 -39.65 64.35 -4.90
CA PHE A 294 -38.30 63.81 -4.88
C PHE A 294 -38.00 63.19 -3.52
N GLU A 295 -37.17 62.16 -3.49
CA GLU A 295 -36.74 61.50 -2.26
C GLU A 295 -35.28 61.04 -2.38
N TYR A 296 -34.59 60.94 -1.24
CA TYR A 296 -33.25 60.38 -1.16
C TYR A 296 -33.33 58.91 -0.75
N ILE A 297 -33.18 58.03 -1.73
CA ILE A 297 -33.33 56.58 -1.55
C ILE A 297 -32.00 55.93 -1.87
N ASP A 298 -31.48 55.13 -0.94
CA ASP A 298 -30.33 54.26 -1.24
C ASP A 298 -29.08 55.03 -1.73
N GLN A 299 -28.85 56.20 -1.12
CA GLN A 299 -27.78 57.16 -1.44
C GLN A 299 -27.89 57.84 -2.81
N ILE A 300 -29.06 57.77 -3.45
CA ILE A 300 -29.35 58.36 -4.74
C ILE A 300 -30.58 59.26 -4.63
N TRP A 301 -30.53 60.42 -5.26
CA TRP A 301 -31.70 61.29 -5.35
C TRP A 301 -32.61 60.81 -6.47
N VAL A 302 -33.87 60.53 -6.17
CA VAL A 302 -34.88 60.17 -7.16
C VAL A 302 -35.85 61.33 -7.27
N VAL A 303 -36.04 61.88 -8.46
CA VAL A 303 -36.82 63.11 -8.68
C VAL A 303 -37.69 63.04 -9.92
N SER A 304 -38.87 63.63 -9.84
CA SER A 304 -39.71 63.86 -11.03
C SER A 304 -39.09 64.95 -11.93
N PRO A 305 -39.25 64.88 -13.28
CA PRO A 305 -38.66 65.86 -14.20
C PRO A 305 -39.02 67.32 -13.88
N ARG A 306 -40.22 67.56 -13.33
CA ARG A 306 -40.68 68.91 -12.97
C ARG A 306 -39.88 69.54 -11.84
N LEU A 307 -39.34 68.73 -10.93
CA LEU A 307 -38.62 69.19 -9.74
C LEU A 307 -37.10 69.04 -9.86
N ALA A 308 -36.62 68.50 -10.98
CA ALA A 308 -35.19 68.22 -11.17
C ALA A 308 -34.32 69.48 -11.21
N ALA A 309 -34.77 70.59 -11.81
CA ALA A 309 -34.01 71.85 -11.83
C ALA A 309 -33.97 72.59 -10.46
N PRO A 310 -35.08 72.70 -9.71
CA PRO A 310 -35.04 73.14 -8.31
C PRO A 310 -34.11 72.28 -7.46
N LEU A 311 -34.18 70.95 -7.59
CA LEU A 311 -33.29 70.03 -6.87
C LEU A 311 -31.83 70.26 -7.24
N ALA A 312 -31.50 70.42 -8.53
CA ALA A 312 -30.15 70.75 -8.97
C ALA A 312 -29.61 72.02 -8.28
N THR A 313 -30.46 73.02 -8.06
CA THR A 313 -30.07 74.26 -7.36
C THR A 313 -29.68 73.97 -5.90
N ILE A 314 -30.46 73.14 -5.21
CA ILE A 314 -30.23 72.76 -3.82
C ILE A 314 -28.95 71.91 -3.69
N LEU A 315 -28.80 70.88 -4.53
CA LEU A 315 -27.63 70.01 -4.52
C LEU A 315 -26.35 70.78 -4.84
N ARG A 316 -26.42 71.71 -5.80
CA ARG A 316 -25.31 72.59 -6.14
C ARG A 316 -24.90 73.47 -4.95
N HIS A 317 -25.86 74.08 -4.24
CA HIS A 317 -25.57 74.88 -3.05
C HIS A 317 -24.90 74.04 -1.96
N ALA A 318 -25.44 72.85 -1.68
CA ALA A 318 -24.89 71.93 -0.70
C ALA A 318 -23.45 71.50 -1.04
N LEU A 319 -23.15 71.21 -2.31
CA LEU A 319 -21.78 70.89 -2.73
C LEU A 319 -20.82 72.06 -2.53
N VAL A 320 -21.25 73.29 -2.85
CA VAL A 320 -20.42 74.48 -2.64
C VAL A 320 -20.15 74.74 -1.16
N GLU A 321 -21.16 74.61 -0.29
CA GLU A 321 -21.02 74.77 1.16
C GLU A 321 -20.16 73.67 1.78
N VAL A 322 -20.36 72.40 1.40
CA VAL A 322 -19.54 71.28 1.87
C VAL A 322 -18.10 71.45 1.42
N ALA A 323 -17.84 71.89 0.19
CA ALA A 323 -16.49 72.16 -0.28
C ALA A 323 -15.84 73.34 0.46
N GLN A 324 -16.61 74.39 0.80
CA GLN A 324 -16.13 75.48 1.65
C GLN A 324 -15.81 74.99 3.07
N ALA A 325 -16.67 74.16 3.67
CA ALA A 325 -16.43 73.56 4.97
C ALA A 325 -15.22 72.61 4.96
N ARG A 326 -15.04 71.81 3.90
CA ARG A 326 -13.86 70.94 3.71
C ARG A 326 -12.58 71.76 3.62
N LEU A 327 -12.56 72.87 2.88
CA LEU A 327 -11.39 73.76 2.83
C LEU A 327 -11.06 74.37 4.21
N VAL A 328 -12.07 74.65 5.03
CA VAL A 328 -11.89 75.12 6.41
C VAL A 328 -11.43 73.99 7.36
N HIS A 329 -11.82 72.74 7.08
CA HIS A 329 -11.47 71.55 7.86
C HIS A 329 -10.11 70.93 7.48
N GLU A 330 -9.67 71.03 6.22
CA GLU A 330 -8.37 70.52 5.76
C GLU A 330 -7.20 71.27 6.42
N ASP A 331 -7.48 72.46 6.97
CA ASP A 331 -6.58 73.25 7.81
C ASP A 331 -6.52 72.79 9.29
N ARG A 332 -7.28 71.73 9.68
CA ARG A 332 -7.29 71.16 11.04
C ARG A 332 -7.30 69.61 11.07
N GLN A 333 -6.12 69.04 11.38
CA GLN A 333 -5.84 67.71 12.02
C GLN A 333 -6.01 66.45 11.12
N SER A 334 -5.07 65.51 10.90
CA SER A 334 -3.95 64.82 11.59
C SER A 334 -4.29 63.53 12.39
N LYS A 335 -3.84 62.38 11.84
CA LYS A 335 -3.44 61.08 12.45
C LYS A 335 -4.45 59.96 12.77
N GLU A 336 -5.73 60.19 13.09
CA GLU A 336 -6.64 59.07 13.41
C GLU A 336 -7.14 58.27 12.19
N ALA A 337 -7.14 58.86 10.99
CA ALA A 337 -7.63 58.24 9.76
C ALA A 337 -6.78 57.04 9.27
N LEU A 338 -5.53 56.88 9.74
CA LEU A 338 -4.62 55.86 9.25
C LEU A 338 -4.97 54.45 9.77
N LEU A 339 -5.47 54.36 11.00
CA LEU A 339 -5.77 53.07 11.65
C LEU A 339 -7.04 52.43 11.07
N TYR A 340 -8.08 53.23 10.83
CA TYR A 340 -9.33 52.73 10.26
C TYR A 340 -9.13 52.18 8.85
N ARG A 341 -8.25 52.80 8.05
CA ARG A 341 -7.90 52.39 6.67
C ARG A 341 -7.13 51.07 6.59
N TYR A 342 -6.40 50.68 7.63
CA TYR A 342 -5.65 49.41 7.64
C TYR A 342 -6.56 48.21 7.92
N LEU A 343 -7.52 48.37 8.84
CA LEU A 343 -8.43 47.29 9.25
C LEU A 343 -9.52 46.98 8.21
N THR A 344 -9.94 47.98 7.43
CA THR A 344 -10.90 47.80 6.32
C THR A 344 -10.24 47.62 4.95
N GLY A 345 -8.90 47.55 4.91
CA GLY A 345 -8.13 47.52 3.67
C GLY A 345 -8.00 46.11 3.05
N PRO A 346 -7.84 46.02 1.71
CA PRO A 346 -7.67 44.76 0.99
C PRO A 346 -6.41 43.95 1.39
N GLY A 347 -5.44 44.57 2.07
CA GLY A 347 -4.23 43.89 2.56
C GLY A 347 -4.48 42.88 3.69
N PHE A 348 -5.44 43.14 4.58
CA PHE A 348 -5.81 42.20 5.65
C PHE A 348 -6.51 40.95 5.08
N ARG A 349 -7.41 41.17 4.11
CA ARG A 349 -8.17 40.09 3.44
C ARG A 349 -7.25 39.12 2.68
N HIS A 350 -6.27 39.63 1.95
CA HIS A 350 -5.28 38.78 1.26
C HIS A 350 -4.40 37.97 2.22
N ARG A 351 -3.99 38.56 3.35
CA ARG A 351 -3.19 37.83 4.37
C ARG A 351 -4.00 36.72 5.05
N PHE A 352 -5.28 36.96 5.32
CA PHE A 352 -6.16 35.97 5.91
C PHE A 352 -6.47 34.81 4.95
N GLN A 353 -6.61 35.12 3.65
CA GLN A 353 -6.86 34.12 2.61
C GLN A 353 -5.65 33.20 2.37
N ALA A 354 -4.42 33.75 2.40
CA ALA A 354 -3.19 32.97 2.32
C ALA A 354 -3.01 32.00 3.52
N LEU A 355 -3.49 32.39 4.71
CA LEU A 355 -3.46 31.53 5.89
C LEU A 355 -4.43 30.35 5.75
N LEU A 356 -5.62 30.58 5.20
CA LEU A 356 -6.62 29.53 4.97
C LEU A 356 -6.18 28.52 3.91
N GLU A 357 -5.48 28.96 2.87
CA GLU A 357 -4.91 28.07 1.84
C GLU A 357 -3.85 27.13 2.44
N LYS A 358 -2.92 27.66 3.24
CA LYS A 358 -1.90 26.84 3.91
C LYS A 358 -2.48 25.83 4.90
N PHE A 359 -3.60 26.16 5.53
CA PHE A 359 -4.30 25.22 6.42
C PHE A 359 -4.91 24.05 5.66
N ARG A 360 -5.47 24.29 4.46
CA ARG A 360 -6.01 23.22 3.61
C ARG A 360 -4.91 22.30 3.07
N ASP A 361 -3.79 22.86 2.63
CA ASP A 361 -2.63 22.07 2.17
C ASP A 361 -2.16 21.07 3.26
N LEU A 362 -2.06 21.54 4.52
CA LEU A 362 -1.65 20.70 5.65
C LEU A 362 -2.66 19.61 6.00
N GLN A 363 -3.95 19.89 5.83
CA GLN A 363 -5.00 18.90 6.06
C GLN A 363 -4.95 17.77 5.01
N ASP A 364 -4.73 18.13 3.74
CA ASP A 364 -4.64 17.17 2.64
C ASP A 364 -3.40 16.26 2.75
N ASP A 365 -2.27 16.80 3.18
CA ASP A 365 -1.05 16.01 3.40
C ASP A 365 -1.19 15.02 4.56
N LEU A 366 -1.84 15.44 5.66
CA LEU A 366 -2.15 14.57 6.79
C LEU A 366 -3.05 13.37 6.38
N ASP A 367 -4.03 13.60 5.51
CA ASP A 367 -4.91 12.52 5.04
C ASP A 367 -4.21 11.56 4.07
N LYS A 368 -3.23 12.03 3.28
CA LYS A 368 -2.36 11.15 2.48
C LYS A 368 -1.46 10.29 3.38
N GLU A 369 -0.87 10.86 4.42
CA GLU A 369 -0.05 10.13 5.39
C GLU A 369 -0.84 9.03 6.10
N LYS A 370 -2.07 9.32 6.55
CA LYS A 370 -2.96 8.31 7.15
C LYS A 370 -3.21 7.13 6.22
N LYS A 371 -3.55 7.40 4.94
CA LYS A 371 -3.79 6.34 3.95
C LYS A 371 -2.53 5.51 3.67
N PHE A 372 -1.37 6.16 3.59
CA PHE A 372 -0.09 5.46 3.42
C PHE A 372 0.24 4.57 4.62
N MET A 373 0.09 5.08 5.84
CA MET A 373 0.33 4.33 7.07
C MET A 373 -0.62 3.15 7.22
N GLN A 374 -1.89 3.32 6.89
CA GLN A 374 -2.86 2.22 6.93
C GLN A 374 -2.51 1.10 5.95
N LYS A 375 -2.01 1.43 4.75
CA LYS A 375 -1.48 0.45 3.80
C LYS A 375 -0.23 -0.26 4.34
N GLN A 376 0.67 0.46 5.00
CA GLN A 376 1.86 -0.13 5.63
C GLN A 376 1.48 -1.07 6.78
N TRP A 377 0.51 -0.69 7.62
CA TRP A 377 0.00 -1.54 8.69
C TRP A 377 -0.57 -2.85 8.15
N SER A 378 -1.46 -2.78 7.15
CA SER A 378 -2.03 -3.99 6.55
C SER A 378 -0.95 -4.91 5.92
N LYS A 379 0.11 -4.33 5.35
CA LYS A 379 1.24 -5.13 4.84
C LYS A 379 2.02 -5.80 5.97
N ARG A 380 2.31 -5.09 7.07
CA ARG A 380 3.03 -5.64 8.22
C ARG A 380 2.23 -6.70 8.96
N GLU A 381 0.92 -6.50 9.10
CA GLU A 381 0.00 -7.45 9.71
C GLU A 381 0.02 -8.80 8.98
N LYS A 382 -0.07 -8.80 7.64
CA LYS A 382 0.07 -10.03 6.84
C LYS A 382 1.45 -10.68 6.97
N GLN A 383 2.51 -9.89 7.12
CA GLN A 383 3.85 -10.44 7.33
C GLN A 383 3.97 -11.10 8.69
N LEU A 384 3.40 -10.51 9.73
CA LEU A 384 3.34 -11.09 11.07
C LEU A 384 2.52 -12.39 11.08
N GLU A 385 1.38 -12.41 10.39
CA GLU A 385 0.53 -13.60 10.25
C GLU A 385 1.26 -14.78 9.58
N ILE A 386 2.04 -14.51 8.51
CA ILE A 386 2.86 -15.54 7.85
C ILE A 386 3.96 -16.05 8.78
N ILE A 387 4.61 -15.17 9.54
CA ILE A 387 5.64 -15.55 10.50
C ILE A 387 5.03 -16.43 11.60
N ASP A 388 3.86 -16.05 12.12
CA ASP A 388 3.16 -16.78 13.18
C ASP A 388 2.72 -18.19 12.73
N LEU A 389 2.19 -18.30 11.51
CA LEU A 389 1.84 -19.58 10.91
C LEU A 389 3.07 -20.49 10.74
N ASN A 390 4.18 -19.93 10.28
CA ASN A 390 5.43 -20.68 10.12
C ASN A 390 6.03 -21.09 11.47
N MET A 391 5.98 -20.23 12.48
CA MET A 391 6.46 -20.53 13.83
C MET A 391 5.61 -21.63 14.48
N SER A 392 4.28 -21.54 14.35
CA SER A 392 3.35 -22.57 14.83
C SER A 392 3.54 -23.90 14.09
N GLY A 393 3.74 -23.87 12.77
CA GLY A 393 4.03 -25.06 11.96
C GLY A 393 5.36 -25.72 12.34
N LEU A 394 6.43 -24.94 12.47
CA LEU A 394 7.73 -25.44 12.93
C LEU A 394 7.65 -26.04 14.33
N TYR A 395 6.89 -25.43 15.24
CA TYR A 395 6.68 -25.97 16.58
C TYR A 395 5.91 -27.30 16.53
N GLY A 396 4.86 -27.41 15.72
CA GLY A 396 4.13 -28.67 15.51
C GLY A 396 4.99 -29.78 14.88
N ASP A 397 5.83 -29.44 13.90
CA ASP A 397 6.77 -30.37 13.27
C ASP A 397 7.84 -30.86 14.26
N LEU A 398 8.38 -29.94 15.08
CA LEU A 398 9.34 -30.27 16.14
C LEU A 398 8.72 -31.12 17.25
N GLU A 399 7.48 -30.85 17.66
CA GLU A 399 6.73 -31.66 18.63
C GLU A 399 6.45 -33.07 18.08
N GLY A 400 6.14 -33.18 16.78
CA GLY A 400 5.93 -34.45 16.10
C GLY A 400 7.19 -35.30 15.93
N ILE A 401 8.37 -34.68 15.76
CA ILE A 401 9.65 -35.38 15.57
C ILE A 401 10.29 -35.77 16.90
N VAL A 402 10.21 -34.92 17.92
CA VAL A 402 10.96 -35.09 19.18
C VAL A 402 10.10 -35.73 20.28
N GLY A 403 8.77 -35.67 20.18
CA GLY A 403 7.84 -36.09 21.23
C GLY A 403 7.89 -35.16 22.44
N ARG A 404 6.73 -34.93 23.09
CA ARG A 404 6.43 -33.97 24.20
C ARG A 404 7.57 -33.67 25.21
N SER A 405 8.62 -32.99 24.77
CA SER A 405 9.79 -32.65 25.59
C SER A 405 10.55 -31.44 25.04
N LEU A 406 9.82 -30.53 24.39
CA LEU A 406 10.34 -29.20 24.06
C LEU A 406 9.98 -28.21 25.17
N PRO A 407 10.88 -27.28 25.55
CA PRO A 407 10.53 -26.18 26.45
C PRO A 407 9.43 -25.33 25.82
N GLU A 408 8.34 -25.09 26.55
CA GLU A 408 7.26 -24.20 26.11
C GLU A 408 7.81 -22.79 25.88
N ILE A 409 7.57 -22.25 24.69
CA ILE A 409 7.95 -20.89 24.32
C ILE A 409 6.78 -19.98 24.65
N GLU A 410 7.00 -19.05 25.58
CA GLU A 410 6.02 -18.06 26.04
C GLU A 410 5.49 -17.25 24.83
N GLY A 411 4.19 -17.40 24.53
CA GLY A 411 3.51 -16.77 23.39
C GLY A 411 2.92 -17.72 22.33
N LEU A 412 3.26 -19.02 22.37
CA LEU A 412 2.67 -20.06 21.49
C LEU A 412 1.97 -21.18 22.26
N SER A 413 1.99 -21.14 23.60
CA SER A 413 1.19 -21.99 24.47
C SER A 413 -0.25 -21.45 24.58
N LEU A 414 -1.23 -22.34 24.55
CA LEU A 414 -2.61 -22.03 24.94
C LEU A 414 -2.62 -21.81 26.46
N GLU A 415 -2.37 -20.57 26.89
CA GLU A 415 -2.77 -20.15 28.23
C GLU A 415 -4.29 -20.04 28.24
N ASP A 416 -4.94 -21.01 28.89
CA ASP A 416 -6.35 -20.93 29.24
C ASP A 416 -6.62 -19.59 29.95
N GLU A 417 -7.49 -18.77 29.36
CA GLU A 417 -8.00 -17.57 29.99
C GLU A 417 -8.63 -17.93 31.34
N THR A 418 -7.92 -17.66 32.43
CA THR A 418 -8.51 -17.61 33.76
C THR A 418 -8.56 -16.18 34.28
N ASP A 419 -9.79 -15.65 34.22
CA ASP A 419 -10.48 -14.86 35.25
C ASP A 419 -10.20 -13.34 35.35
N PRO A 420 -11.20 -12.48 35.02
CA PRO A 420 -11.11 -11.02 35.11
C PRO A 420 -11.36 -10.52 36.53
N SER A 421 -10.33 -10.54 37.40
CA SER A 421 -10.40 -9.79 38.66
C SER A 421 -9.06 -9.17 39.08
N SER A 422 -8.55 -8.24 38.27
CA SER A 422 -7.59 -7.25 38.77
C SER A 422 -7.99 -5.82 38.37
N LYS A 423 -8.72 -5.15 39.26
CA LYS A 423 -8.63 -3.69 39.37
C LYS A 423 -8.08 -3.35 40.74
N ALA A 424 -6.75 -3.39 40.83
CA ALA A 424 -5.99 -2.74 41.88
C ALA A 424 -5.07 -1.69 41.23
N THR A 425 -5.47 -0.43 41.35
CA THR A 425 -4.56 0.72 41.45
C THR A 425 -5.02 1.47 42.71
N PRO A 426 -4.16 2.12 43.52
CA PRO A 426 -2.94 2.84 43.08
C PRO A 426 -1.77 2.84 44.11
N SER A 427 -0.60 3.38 43.74
CA SER A 427 0.22 4.34 44.52
C SER A 427 1.58 4.53 43.82
N LEU A 428 1.88 5.74 43.32
CA LEU A 428 2.59 6.85 43.96
C LEU A 428 4.12 6.77 43.86
N GLY A 429 4.69 7.87 43.35
CA GLY A 429 6.12 8.16 43.25
C GLY A 429 6.43 8.61 41.82
N GLY A 430 6.58 9.89 41.50
CA GLY A 430 6.73 11.08 42.31
C GLY A 430 7.50 12.08 41.45
N ASP A 431 6.98 13.31 41.43
CA ASP A 431 7.68 14.60 41.25
C ASP A 431 8.55 14.82 39.98
N GLY A 432 8.34 15.86 39.20
CA GLY A 432 7.53 17.05 39.38
C GLY A 432 7.96 18.11 38.36
N LEU A 433 7.04 18.98 37.96
CA LEU A 433 7.19 20.42 38.18
C LEU A 433 5.92 21.15 37.72
N ASN A 434 5.27 21.72 38.73
CA ASN A 434 4.22 22.72 38.69
C ASN A 434 4.63 23.97 37.90
N HIS A 435 3.71 24.50 37.09
CA HIS A 435 3.07 25.83 37.21
C HIS A 435 2.40 26.13 35.84
N ALA A 436 1.15 26.55 35.70
CA ALA A 436 0.27 27.26 36.62
C ALA A 436 -1.21 26.92 36.37
N ALA A 437 -1.95 26.90 37.47
CA ALA A 437 -3.40 26.74 37.56
C ALA A 437 -4.13 27.95 36.94
N ARG A 438 -5.19 27.68 36.17
CA ARG A 438 -6.62 27.87 36.50
C ARG A 438 -7.06 29.31 36.81
N HIS A 439 -7.98 29.80 36.00
CA HIS A 439 -9.33 30.30 36.34
C HIS A 439 -9.97 30.69 34.99
N ARG A 440 -10.86 29.92 34.34
CA ARG A 440 -12.25 29.52 34.65
C ARG A 440 -13.21 30.72 34.82
N LEU A 441 -14.29 30.67 34.02
CA LEU A 441 -15.57 31.41 34.06
C LEU A 441 -15.51 32.82 33.45
N ALA A 442 -16.52 33.34 32.73
CA ALA A 442 -17.78 32.86 32.14
C ALA A 442 -18.33 34.08 31.33
N LEU A 443 -18.98 33.95 30.18
CA LEU A 443 -20.44 34.06 29.92
C LEU A 443 -20.52 34.56 28.47
N GLU A 444 -21.10 33.80 27.53
CA GLU A 444 -22.49 33.99 27.04
C GLU A 444 -22.74 35.37 26.42
N ASP A 445 -22.56 35.46 25.09
CA ASP A 445 -23.59 35.83 24.11
C ASP A 445 -23.17 35.38 22.69
#